data_AF-A0A5K1DNQ0-F1
#
_entry.id   AF-A0A5K1DNQ0-F1
#
_cell.length_a   1.000
_cell.length_b   1.000
_cell.length_c   1.000
_cell.angle_alpha   90.00
_cell.angle_beta   90.00
_cell.angle_gamma   90.00
#
_symmetry.space_group_name_H-M   'P 1'
#
loop_
_entity.id
_entity.type
_entity.pdbx_description
1 polymer ?
#
loop_
_entity_poly.entity_id
_entity_poly.type
_entity_poly.pdbx_seq_one_letter_code
_entity_poly.pdbx_strand_id
1 'polypeptide(L)' 'STAKCNIVNSPLEGKLLVVIGAGGAGKALAYGAKVKGARVVITDLIS' A
#
# COMPACT_ATOMS: atom_id res chain seq x y z
N SER A 1 -26.09 19.52 -2.17
CA SER A 1 -24.73 18.96 -2.31
C SER A 1 -24.55 17.94 -1.20
N THR A 2 -25.02 16.71 -1.42
CA THR A 2 -24.95 15.64 -0.42
C THR A 2 -23.58 14.99 -0.58
N ALA A 3 -22.63 15.32 0.31
CA ALA A 3 -21.35 14.63 0.35
C ALA A 3 -21.62 13.16 0.67
N LYS A 4 -21.41 12.29 -0.33
CA LYS A 4 -21.44 10.84 -0.14
C LYS A 4 -20.35 10.50 0.87
N CYS A 5 -20.71 10.28 2.14
CA CYS A 5 -19.86 9.59 3.10
C CYS A 5 -19.82 8.11 2.68
N ASN A 6 -19.21 7.86 1.51
CA ASN A 6 -18.75 6.52 1.22
C ASN A 6 -17.90 6.17 2.44
N ILE A 7 -18.17 5.05 3.11
CA ILE A 7 -17.16 4.43 3.96
C ILE A 7 -16.02 4.15 2.97
N VAL A 8 -15.14 5.12 2.75
CA VAL A 8 -14.00 4.97 1.87
C VAL A 8 -13.01 4.21 2.72
N ASN A 9 -13.21 2.88 2.75
CA ASN A 9 -12.12 1.94 2.90
C ASN A 9 -10.95 2.49 2.09
N SER A 10 -9.75 2.42 2.66
CA SER A 10 -8.61 3.10 2.07
C SER A 10 -8.54 2.75 0.57
N PRO A 11 -8.20 3.69 -0.32
CA PRO A 11 -8.09 3.37 -1.75
C PRO A 11 -7.10 2.23 -2.06
N LEU A 12 -6.29 1.83 -1.07
CA LEU A 12 -5.35 0.72 -1.13
C LEU A 12 -5.90 -0.61 -0.60
N GLU A 13 -7.11 -0.63 -0.02
CA GLU A 13 -7.65 -1.80 0.65
C GLU A 13 -7.95 -2.94 -0.33
N GLY A 14 -7.43 -4.13 -0.05
CA GLY A 14 -7.52 -5.32 -0.91
C GLY A 14 -6.69 -5.26 -2.20
N LYS A 15 -6.14 -4.08 -2.54
CA LYS A 15 -5.28 -3.88 -3.71
C LYS A 15 -3.91 -4.52 -3.48
N LEU A 16 -3.31 -5.01 -4.56
CA LEU A 16 -1.93 -5.46 -4.55
C LEU A 16 -1.01 -4.25 -4.84
N LEU A 17 -0.05 -4.01 -3.96
CA LEU A 17 0.97 -2.99 -4.12
C LEU A 17 2.34 -3.69 -4.17
N VAL A 18 3.07 -3.47 -5.26
CA VAL A 18 4.41 -4.01 -5.47
C VAL A 18 5.43 -2.90 -5.24
N VAL A 19 6.33 -3.10 -4.29
CA VAL A 19 7.43 -2.19 -3.99
C VAL A 19 8.72 -2.76 -4.58
N ILE A 20 9.41 -1.95 -5.40
CA ILE A 20 10.73 -2.28 -5.92
C ILE A 20 11.79 -1.63 -5.01
N GLY A 21 12.66 -2.46 -4.44
CA GLY A 21 13.70 -2.12 -3.47
C GLY A 21 13.27 -2.29 -2.00
N ALA A 22 13.99 -3.11 -1.22
CA ALA A 22 13.77 -3.34 0.21
C ALA A 22 14.66 -2.48 1.13
N GLY A 23 15.23 -1.39 0.59
CA GLY A 23 15.85 -0.34 1.38
C GLY A 23 14.86 0.36 2.33
N GLY A 24 15.35 1.31 3.13
CA GLY A 24 14.53 1.99 4.14
C GLY A 24 13.26 2.64 3.58
N ALA A 25 13.35 3.28 2.41
CA ALA A 25 12.21 3.90 1.74
C ALA A 25 11.15 2.88 1.29
N GLY A 26 11.58 1.73 0.74
CA GLY A 26 10.67 0.68 0.29
C GLY A 26 9.92 0.04 1.45
N LYS A 27 10.60 -0.20 2.57
CA LYS A 27 9.97 -0.68 3.81
C LYS A 27 8.95 0.32 4.37
N ALA A 28 9.24 1.63 4.34
CA ALA A 28 8.31 2.66 4.80
C ALA A 28 7.03 2.73 3.94
N LEU A 29 7.17 2.66 2.61
CA LEU A 29 6.03 2.59 1.68
C LEU A 29 5.20 1.32 1.91
N ALA A 30 5.86 0.17 2.02
CA ALA A 30 5.20 -1.11 2.29
C ALA A 30 4.41 -1.08 3.62
N TYR A 31 4.99 -0.47 4.66
CA TYR A 31 4.32 -0.32 5.95
C TYR A 31 3.05 0.52 5.84
N GLY A 32 3.13 1.71 5.23
CA GLY A 32 1.97 2.59 5.03
C GLY A 32 0.86 1.94 4.20
N ALA A 33 1.22 1.16 3.17
CA ALA A 33 0.27 0.42 2.36
C ALA A 33 -0.40 -0.72 3.14
N LYS A 34 0.37 -1.47 3.94
CA LYS A 34 -0.16 -2.58 4.75
C LYS A 34 -1.11 -2.09 5.83
N VAL A 35 -0.79 -0.98 6.51
CA VAL A 35 -1.70 -0.32 7.49
C VAL A 35 -3.01 0.11 6.84
N LYS A 36 -2.99 0.45 5.54
CA LYS A 36 -4.17 0.80 4.74
C LYS A 36 -4.90 -0.40 4.12
N GLY A 37 -4.56 -1.63 4.53
CA GLY A 37 -5.25 -2.85 4.08
C GLY A 37 -4.79 -3.36 2.70
N ALA A 38 -3.66 -2.89 2.19
CA ALA A 38 -3.09 -3.42 0.96
C ALA A 38 -2.40 -4.78 1.18
N ARG A 39 -2.42 -5.61 0.14
CA ARG A 39 -1.52 -6.75 0.01
C ARG A 39 -0.21 -6.23 -0.57
N VAL A 40 0.91 -6.46 0.10
CA VAL A 40 2.21 -5.87 -0.29
C VAL A 40 3.21 -6.96 -0.65
N VAL A 41 3.86 -6.80 -1.79
CA VAL A 41 5.03 -7.59 -2.21
C VAL A 41 6.22 -6.65 -2.31
N ILE A 42 7.29 -6.97 -1.60
CA ILE A 42 8.55 -6.24 -1.67
C ILE A 42 9.52 -7.11 -2.46
N THR A 43 10.14 -6.56 -3.48
CA THR A 43 11.15 -7.24 -4.28
C THR A 43 12.38 -6.36 -4.41
N ASP A 44 13.56 -6.95 -4.37
CA ASP A 44 14.80 -6.29 -4.75
C ASP A 44 15.14 -6.66 -6.19
N LEU A 45 15.73 -5.73 -6.94
CA LEU A 45 16.12 -5.94 -8.34
C LEU A 45 17.30 -6.93 -8.48
N ILE A 46 17.99 -7.21 -7.37
CA ILE A 46 18.98 -8.27 -7.21
C ILE A 46 18.50 -9.06 -5.98
N SER A 47 17.74 -10.14 -6.19
CA SER A 47 17.48 -11.13 -5.14
C SER A 47 18.48 -12.27 -5.25
#